data_AF-A0A443QF13-F1
#
_entry.id   AF-A0A443QF13-F1
#
_cell.length_a   1.000
_cell.length_b   1.000
_cell.length_c   1.000
_cell.angle_alpha   90.00
_cell.angle_beta   90.00
_cell.angle_gamma   90.00
#
_symmetry.space_group_name_H-M   'P 1'
#
loop_
_entity.id
_entity.type
_entity.pdbx_description
1 polymer ?
#
loop_
_entity_poly.entity_id
_entity_poly.type
_entity_poly.pdbx_seq_one_letter_code
_entity_poly.pdbx_strand_id
1 'polypeptide(L)'
;MDVIFAVKLYLNKMIEECGFGLKSLLMDRETTSIVSMVFTQSEMLAKEVYLFERLDRSDSIDTMKYLKCIVFVRPTKENISYLCRELKAPKFGQYFIYFSNIISKTDVKLLAECDEYEVVRDIQEFYCDFVAVCPHLMSLNILDGCYQNLHLKSESLERCVEGIISLLLSLQKYPTIRYQASSTACQRLAEGVKHVLNKEGSLFNFKSSSTISSRDNTTLPPVLLILDRRLDALTPLLNQWTYQAMLHELLTINNNRINLSDVPSVSRDMKEVVLSAEHDEFYEQNMYLNYGEIGANIKALMEEFQSKTKSQQKVETISDMKAFIEQYPQFKKMSGTVSKHVTLIGELSRLITMYNLFEVSEAEQELACQSNHSESLKKIRRLIANENVRYVDALRLVLLYALRYEKHSSNDVYSLIEALKKKAPGEDDPGKVSYI
;
A
#
# COMPACT_ATOMS: atom_id res chain seq x y z
N MET A 1 13.10 -13.32 -3.44
CA MET A 1 13.00 -11.85 -3.42
C MET A 1 11.65 -11.55 -2.79
N ASP A 2 11.59 -11.64 -1.46
CA ASP A 2 10.35 -11.45 -0.71
C ASP A 2 10.55 -10.26 0.23
N VAL A 3 9.84 -9.17 -0.06
CA VAL A 3 9.96 -7.92 0.71
C VAL A 3 9.27 -7.99 2.06
N ILE A 4 8.20 -8.79 2.18
CA ILE A 4 7.50 -8.98 3.47
C ILE A 4 8.42 -9.76 4.41
N PHE A 5 8.98 -10.87 3.92
CA PHE A 5 9.92 -11.67 4.71
C PHE A 5 11.15 -10.87 5.15
N ALA A 6 11.70 -10.02 4.27
CA ALA A 6 12.82 -9.16 4.61
C ALA A 6 12.48 -8.20 5.78
N VAL A 7 11.31 -7.55 5.73
CA VAL A 7 10.86 -6.66 6.81
C VAL A 7 10.59 -7.46 8.10
N LYS A 8 9.98 -8.65 8.01
CA LYS A 8 9.78 -9.55 9.17
C LYS A 8 11.09 -9.90 9.85
N LEU A 9 12.14 -10.20 9.08
CA LEU A 9 13.44 -10.57 9.61
C LEU A 9 14.05 -9.44 10.45
N TYR A 10 14.03 -8.20 9.95
CA TYR A 10 14.53 -7.05 10.71
C TYR A 10 13.71 -6.79 11.97
N LEU A 11 12.38 -6.80 11.88
CA LEU A 11 11.53 -6.56 13.05
C LEU A 11 11.66 -7.67 14.10
N ASN A 12 11.82 -8.93 13.69
CA ASN A 12 12.09 -10.03 14.63
C ASN A 12 13.41 -9.83 15.34
N LYS A 13 14.47 -9.53 14.58
CA LYS A 13 15.79 -9.24 15.13
C LYS A 13 15.75 -8.09 16.14
N MET A 14 14.99 -7.03 15.83
CA MET A 14 14.78 -5.87 16.71
C MET A 14 14.23 -6.25 18.08
N ILE A 15 13.24 -7.13 18.09
CA ILE A 15 12.51 -7.55 19.29
C ILE A 15 13.32 -8.58 20.08
N GLU A 16 14.08 -9.42 19.40
CA GLU A 16 14.97 -10.43 19.99
C GLU A 16 16.20 -9.79 20.65
N GLU A 17 16.84 -8.81 20.01
CA GLU A 17 18.03 -8.12 20.54
C GLU A 17 17.74 -7.28 21.80
N CYS A 18 16.51 -6.80 21.95
CA CYS A 18 16.03 -6.16 23.19
C CYS A 18 16.01 -7.13 24.40
N GLY A 19 16.09 -8.45 24.14
CA GLY A 19 16.03 -9.51 25.13
C GLY A 19 14.63 -9.70 25.74
N PHE A 20 14.53 -10.51 26.80
CA PHE A 20 13.26 -10.78 27.47
C PHE A 20 12.76 -9.61 28.32
N GLY A 21 11.44 -9.53 28.50
CA GLY A 21 10.77 -8.60 29.43
C GLY A 21 9.72 -7.72 28.77
N LEU A 22 9.12 -6.83 29.55
CA LEU A 22 8.05 -5.94 29.09
C LEU A 22 8.62 -4.86 28.16
N LYS A 23 8.16 -4.84 26.90
CA LYS A 23 8.63 -3.91 25.86
C LYS A 23 7.55 -2.93 25.43
N SER A 24 7.98 -1.72 25.12
CA SER A 24 7.21 -0.69 24.42
C SER A 24 7.84 -0.43 23.06
N LEU A 25 7.03 -0.31 22.00
CA LEU A 25 7.47 0.02 20.65
C LEU A 25 7.08 1.48 20.34
N LEU A 26 8.09 2.34 20.19
CA LEU A 26 7.96 3.76 19.89
C LEU A 26 8.28 4.00 18.40
N MET A 27 7.32 4.55 17.66
CA MET A 27 7.40 4.68 16.19
C MET A 27 7.03 6.08 15.70
N ASP A 28 7.41 6.39 14.46
CA ASP A 28 6.95 7.58 13.74
C ASP A 28 5.82 7.24 12.75
N ARG A 29 5.35 8.24 11.98
CA ARG A 29 4.22 8.14 11.03
C ARG A 29 4.42 7.05 10.00
N GLU A 30 5.59 6.99 9.40
CA GLU A 30 5.89 6.06 8.33
C GLU A 30 6.19 4.67 8.89
N THR A 31 7.00 4.56 9.95
CA THR A 31 7.38 3.26 10.52
C THR A 31 6.21 2.54 11.17
N THR A 32 5.22 3.28 11.70
CA THR A 32 3.96 2.68 12.16
C THR A 32 3.24 1.96 11.02
N SER A 33 3.17 2.58 9.83
CA SER A 33 2.58 1.94 8.65
C SER A 33 3.37 0.71 8.21
N ILE A 34 4.71 0.79 8.20
CA ILE A 34 5.60 -0.33 7.84
C ILE A 34 5.37 -1.54 8.75
N VAL A 35 5.35 -1.34 10.07
CA VAL A 35 5.13 -2.42 11.04
C VAL A 35 3.71 -2.99 10.93
N SER A 36 2.70 -2.12 10.78
CA SER A 36 1.29 -2.53 10.73
C SER A 36 0.92 -3.42 9.54
N MET A 37 1.72 -3.37 8.47
CA MET A 37 1.51 -4.17 7.27
C MET A 37 2.03 -5.60 7.39
N VAL A 38 2.95 -5.83 8.34
CA VAL A 38 3.75 -7.04 8.41
C VAL A 38 3.49 -7.83 9.68
N PHE A 39 3.08 -7.17 10.77
CA PHE A 39 2.73 -7.83 12.03
C PHE A 39 1.35 -7.45 12.53
N THR A 40 0.68 -8.46 13.07
CA THR A 40 -0.52 -8.27 13.87
C THR A 40 -0.17 -7.87 15.31
N GLN A 41 -1.11 -7.23 16.00
CA GLN A 41 -0.95 -6.94 17.43
C GLN A 41 -0.76 -8.23 18.25
N SER A 42 -1.47 -9.30 17.89
CA SER A 42 -1.36 -10.60 18.58
C SER A 42 0.04 -11.20 18.48
N GLU A 43 0.68 -11.13 17.30
CA GLU A 43 2.05 -11.59 17.12
C GLU A 43 3.06 -10.75 17.89
N MET A 44 2.87 -9.42 17.94
CA MET A 44 3.73 -8.53 18.72
C MET A 44 3.59 -8.77 20.23
N LEU A 45 2.37 -8.97 20.72
CA LEU A 45 2.10 -9.33 22.12
C LEU A 45 2.75 -10.66 22.51
N ALA A 46 2.71 -11.66 21.61
CA ALA A 46 3.39 -12.94 21.81
C ALA A 46 4.92 -12.79 21.93
N LYS A 47 5.49 -11.67 21.47
CA LYS A 47 6.92 -11.32 21.58
C LYS A 47 7.22 -10.30 22.68
N GLU A 48 6.27 -10.17 23.63
CA GLU A 48 6.37 -9.31 24.82
C GLU A 48 6.35 -7.80 24.52
N VAL A 49 5.87 -7.39 23.34
CA VAL A 49 5.63 -5.99 22.99
C VAL A 49 4.18 -5.63 23.31
N TYR A 50 3.97 -4.92 24.41
CA TYR A 50 2.63 -4.67 24.97
C TYR A 50 2.12 -3.26 24.71
N LEU A 51 3.03 -2.31 24.51
CA LEU A 51 2.71 -0.90 24.36
C LEU A 51 3.20 -0.41 22.99
N PHE A 52 2.36 0.37 22.32
CA PHE A 52 2.66 0.99 21.02
C PHE A 52 2.47 2.48 21.16
N GLU A 53 3.55 3.24 20.99
CA GLU A 53 3.55 4.69 21.14
C GLU A 53 4.06 5.40 19.88
N ARG A 54 3.75 6.69 19.83
CA ARG A 54 3.98 7.59 18.72
C ARG A 54 4.97 8.67 19.15
N LEU A 55 6.13 8.76 18.50
CA LEU A 55 7.20 9.69 18.89
C LEU A 55 6.77 11.16 18.75
N ASP A 56 5.91 11.47 17.79
CA ASP A 56 5.31 12.78 17.56
C ASP A 56 4.28 13.18 18.63
N ARG A 57 3.67 12.20 19.33
CA ARG A 57 2.65 12.44 20.37
C ARG A 57 3.28 12.39 21.75
N SER A 58 3.51 13.56 22.33
CA SER A 58 4.08 13.70 23.69
C SER A 58 3.03 13.63 24.81
N ASP A 59 1.88 13.00 24.59
CA ASP A 59 0.72 13.11 25.48
C ASP A 59 0.76 12.16 26.70
N SER A 60 1.63 11.14 26.71
CA SER A 60 1.81 10.26 27.88
C SER A 60 2.82 10.85 28.86
N ILE A 61 2.32 11.28 30.04
CA ILE A 61 3.13 11.78 31.17
C ILE A 61 3.67 10.63 32.04
N ASP A 62 3.09 9.44 31.92
CA ASP A 62 3.43 8.31 32.80
C ASP A 62 4.81 7.73 32.47
N THR A 63 5.77 7.98 33.36
CA THR A 63 7.10 7.35 33.31
C THR A 63 7.02 5.87 33.67
N MET A 64 7.42 5.01 32.75
CA MET A 64 7.39 3.55 32.88
C MET A 64 8.81 2.98 32.86
N LYS A 65 9.59 3.28 33.89
CA LYS A 65 11.03 2.91 33.98
C LYS A 65 11.32 1.42 34.00
N TYR A 66 10.31 0.58 34.25
CA TYR A 66 10.44 -0.88 34.20
C TYR A 66 10.33 -1.45 32.77
N LEU A 67 9.90 -0.64 31.80
CA LEU A 67 9.79 -1.03 30.39
C LEU A 67 11.10 -0.77 29.64
N LYS A 68 11.38 -1.67 28.70
CA LYS A 68 12.37 -1.44 27.65
C LYS A 68 11.68 -0.82 26.44
N CYS A 69 12.26 0.23 25.88
CA CYS A 69 11.75 0.91 24.71
C CYS A 69 12.52 0.48 23.47
N ILE A 70 11.81 -0.03 22.48
CA ILE A 70 12.28 -0.24 21.13
C ILE A 70 11.83 0.96 20.32
N VAL A 71 12.77 1.76 19.83
CA VAL A 71 12.49 2.91 18.97
C VAL A 71 12.73 2.49 17.54
N PHE A 72 11.72 2.57 16.67
CA PHE A 72 11.88 2.34 15.24
C PHE A 72 11.39 3.54 14.44
N VAL A 73 12.31 4.31 13.87
CA VAL A 73 12.01 5.59 13.21
C VAL A 73 12.86 5.82 11.97
N ARG A 74 12.37 6.65 11.06
CA ARG A 74 13.17 7.19 9.96
C ARG A 74 14.18 8.22 10.47
N PRO A 75 15.40 8.30 9.91
CA PRO A 75 16.41 9.28 10.33
C PRO A 75 16.13 10.69 9.77
N THR A 76 14.92 11.22 9.97
CA THR A 76 14.57 12.59 9.57
C THR A 76 14.94 13.59 10.65
N LYS A 77 15.22 14.85 10.27
CA LYS A 77 15.55 15.91 11.25
C LYS A 77 14.49 16.09 12.33
N GLU A 78 13.22 15.93 11.96
CA GLU A 78 12.08 16.01 12.87
C GLU A 78 12.11 14.86 13.89
N ASN A 79 12.27 13.62 13.43
CA ASN A 79 12.37 12.45 14.31
C ASN A 79 13.58 12.53 15.24
N ILE A 80 14.73 12.98 14.74
CA ILE A 80 15.92 13.19 15.57
C ILE A 80 15.63 14.22 16.67
N SER A 81 14.97 15.33 16.34
CA SER A 81 14.57 16.34 17.34
C SER A 81 13.62 15.77 18.39
N TYR A 82 12.63 14.96 18.00
CA TYR A 82 11.73 14.33 18.96
C TYR A 82 12.44 13.30 19.84
N LEU A 83 13.38 12.54 19.28
CA LEU A 83 14.17 11.57 20.03
C LEU A 83 15.13 12.26 21.01
N CYS A 84 15.77 13.36 20.61
CA CYS A 84 16.54 14.20 21.54
C CYS A 84 15.70 14.70 22.72
N ARG A 85 14.46 15.11 22.47
CA ARG A 85 13.52 15.53 23.53
C ARG A 85 13.17 14.36 24.46
N GLU A 86 12.94 13.17 23.90
CA GLU A 86 12.66 11.95 24.66
C GLU A 86 13.87 11.55 25.53
N LEU A 87 15.10 11.57 25.00
CA LEU A 87 16.31 11.20 25.75
C LEU A 87 16.68 12.19 26.85
N LYS A 88 16.35 13.47 26.69
CA LYS A 88 16.51 14.50 27.74
C LYS A 88 15.56 14.32 28.92
N ALA A 89 14.45 13.62 28.73
CA ALA A 89 13.47 13.34 29.77
C ALA A 89 12.91 11.92 29.58
N PRO A 90 13.74 10.88 29.79
CA PRO A 90 13.42 9.53 29.33
C PRO A 90 12.20 8.99 30.08
N LYS A 91 11.19 8.50 29.35
CA LYS A 91 10.02 7.83 29.92
C LYS A 91 10.30 6.40 30.34
N PHE A 92 11.16 5.71 29.60
CA PHE A 92 11.47 4.29 29.77
C PHE A 92 12.81 4.08 30.47
N GLY A 93 13.09 2.84 30.89
CA GLY A 93 14.32 2.51 31.61
C GLY A 93 15.52 2.25 30.71
N GLN A 94 15.26 1.76 29.49
CA GLN A 94 16.29 1.41 28.50
C GLN A 94 15.74 1.70 27.10
N TYR A 95 16.61 2.17 26.20
CA TYR A 95 16.25 2.45 24.81
C TYR A 95 17.14 1.65 23.85
N PHE A 96 16.51 1.00 22.89
CA PHE A 96 17.15 0.35 21.75
C PHE A 96 16.67 1.07 20.49
N ILE A 97 17.56 1.81 19.83
CA ILE A 97 17.19 2.74 18.76
C ILE A 97 17.54 2.13 17.42
N TYR A 98 16.53 2.00 16.56
CA TYR A 98 16.65 1.44 15.22
C TYR A 98 16.19 2.46 14.18
N PHE A 99 17.07 2.79 13.25
CA PHE A 99 16.76 3.67 12.13
C PHE A 99 16.35 2.88 10.90
N SER A 100 15.30 3.29 10.19
CA SER A 100 14.82 2.62 8.96
C SER A 100 15.78 2.73 7.78
N ASN A 101 16.75 3.65 7.86
CA ASN A 101 17.71 3.98 6.81
C ASN A 101 19.04 4.46 7.41
N ILE A 102 20.00 4.79 6.55
CA ILE A 102 21.34 5.26 6.93
C ILE A 102 21.23 6.57 7.75
N ILE A 103 21.91 6.63 8.90
CA ILE A 103 21.95 7.82 9.76
C ILE A 103 23.29 8.56 9.65
N SER A 104 23.27 9.89 9.73
CA SER A 104 24.49 10.67 9.73
C SER A 104 25.24 10.58 11.06
N LYS A 105 26.58 10.59 11.00
CA LYS A 105 27.43 10.62 12.22
C LYS A 105 27.17 11.86 13.09
N THR A 106 26.69 12.95 12.50
CA THR A 106 26.35 14.17 13.22
C THR A 106 25.11 13.97 14.07
N ASP A 107 24.07 13.30 13.53
CA ASP A 107 22.85 13.02 14.27
C ASP A 107 23.09 12.00 15.39
N VAL A 108 23.94 11.00 15.17
CA VAL A 108 24.36 10.07 16.23
C VAL A 108 25.06 10.80 17.38
N LYS A 109 25.95 11.76 17.08
CA LYS A 109 26.61 12.58 18.10
C LYS A 109 25.59 13.43 18.88
N LEU A 110 24.64 14.04 18.18
CA LEU A 110 23.60 14.84 18.80
C LEU A 110 22.74 14.00 19.77
N LEU A 111 22.40 12.76 19.39
CA LEU A 111 21.68 11.84 20.27
C LEU A 111 22.52 11.45 21.50
N ALA A 112 23.81 11.19 21.31
CA ALA A 112 24.72 10.87 22.41
C ALA A 112 24.87 12.05 23.41
N GLU A 113 24.91 13.29 22.92
CA GLU A 113 24.92 14.49 23.77
C GLU A 113 23.61 14.68 24.55
N CYS A 114 22.48 14.18 24.02
CA CYS A 114 21.17 14.30 24.67
C CYS A 114 20.89 13.17 25.69
N ASP A 115 21.61 12.04 25.63
CA ASP A 115 21.44 10.92 26.56
C ASP A 115 22.19 11.14 27.89
N GLU A 116 21.82 12.19 28.62
CA GLU A 116 22.43 12.53 29.91
C GLU A 116 22.20 11.45 30.99
N TYR A 117 21.22 10.57 30.79
CA TYR A 117 20.84 9.50 31.72
C TYR A 117 21.42 8.13 31.37
N GLU A 118 22.22 8.02 30.30
CA GLU A 118 22.85 6.78 29.82
C GLU A 118 21.85 5.62 29.66
N VAL A 119 20.66 5.92 29.14
CA VAL A 119 19.59 4.94 28.98
C VAL A 119 19.64 4.21 27.63
N VAL A 120 20.36 4.76 26.64
CA VAL A 120 20.51 4.12 25.33
C VAL A 120 21.46 2.94 25.43
N ARG A 121 21.00 1.77 24.99
CA ARG A 121 21.76 0.51 25.02
C ARG A 121 22.36 0.14 23.68
N ASP A 122 21.63 0.43 22.61
CA ASP A 122 22.08 0.11 21.26
C ASP A 122 21.48 1.08 20.23
N ILE A 123 22.24 1.31 19.15
CA ILE A 123 21.83 2.09 17.99
C ILE A 123 22.19 1.32 16.73
N GLN A 124 21.19 0.92 15.95
CA GLN A 124 21.39 0.14 14.71
C GLN A 124 20.59 0.71 13.53
N GLU A 125 21.04 0.38 12.32
CA GLU A 125 20.37 0.71 11.06
C GLU A 125 19.68 -0.54 10.51
N PHE A 126 18.35 -0.56 10.49
CA PHE A 126 17.55 -1.62 9.88
C PHE A 126 16.87 -1.09 8.63
N TYR A 127 17.36 -1.53 7.48
CA TYR A 127 16.94 -1.04 6.17
C TYR A 127 15.53 -1.57 5.82
N CYS A 128 14.51 -0.97 6.42
CA CYS A 128 13.08 -1.24 6.21
C CYS A 128 12.33 0.09 5.99
N ASP A 129 12.68 0.82 4.93
CA ASP A 129 12.18 2.18 4.67
C ASP A 129 11.10 2.24 3.58
N PHE A 130 10.30 1.19 3.50
CA PHE A 130 9.21 1.00 2.55
C PHE A 130 8.10 0.15 3.15
N VAL A 131 6.89 0.32 2.63
CA VAL A 131 5.71 -0.45 3.01
C VAL A 131 5.62 -1.70 2.14
N ALA A 132 5.73 -2.89 2.74
CA ALA A 132 5.61 -4.17 2.04
C ALA A 132 4.12 -4.53 1.84
N VAL A 133 3.64 -4.47 0.60
CA VAL A 133 2.22 -4.71 0.26
C VAL A 133 1.97 -6.18 -0.05
N CYS A 134 2.84 -6.77 -0.88
CA CYS A 134 2.86 -8.19 -1.23
C CYS A 134 4.32 -8.65 -1.30
N PRO A 135 4.64 -9.96 -1.34
CA PRO A 135 6.03 -10.43 -1.40
C PRO A 135 6.88 -9.81 -2.51
N HIS A 136 6.25 -9.37 -3.59
CA HIS A 136 6.87 -8.78 -4.77
C HIS A 136 6.43 -7.32 -5.04
N LEU A 137 5.71 -6.67 -4.11
CA LEU A 137 5.21 -5.31 -4.26
C LEU A 137 5.48 -4.49 -3.00
N MET A 138 6.10 -3.33 -3.18
CA MET A 138 6.31 -2.34 -2.13
C MET A 138 5.82 -0.96 -2.54
N SER A 139 5.52 -0.12 -1.55
CA SER A 139 5.17 1.28 -1.72
C SER A 139 6.04 2.15 -0.80
N LEU A 140 6.41 3.34 -1.26
CA LEU A 140 7.06 4.35 -0.40
C LEU A 140 6.05 5.23 0.34
N ASN A 141 4.75 5.01 0.11
CA ASN A 141 3.65 5.72 0.74
C ASN A 141 3.74 7.27 0.60
N ILE A 142 4.21 7.75 -0.55
CA ILE A 142 4.24 9.18 -0.91
C ILE A 142 2.85 9.59 -1.41
N LEU A 143 1.96 9.98 -0.49
CA LEU A 143 0.55 10.25 -0.78
C LEU A 143 0.31 11.56 -1.53
N ASP A 144 1.11 12.61 -1.27
CA ASP A 144 0.95 13.94 -1.87
C ASP A 144 1.50 14.04 -3.31
N GLY A 145 1.81 12.89 -3.92
CA GLY A 145 2.41 12.77 -5.23
C GLY A 145 3.87 13.22 -5.28
N CYS A 146 4.63 12.62 -6.20
CA CYS A 146 6.04 12.95 -6.42
C CYS A 146 6.23 14.22 -7.28
N TYR A 147 5.19 14.65 -8.00
CA TYR A 147 5.27 15.71 -8.99
C TYR A 147 4.49 16.95 -8.54
N GLN A 148 5.01 18.12 -8.89
CA GLN A 148 4.31 19.40 -8.81
C GLN A 148 4.49 20.09 -10.16
N ASN A 149 3.40 20.44 -10.84
CA ASN A 149 3.43 21.05 -12.18
C ASN A 149 4.32 20.28 -13.18
N LEU A 150 4.22 18.95 -13.21
CA LEU A 150 5.05 18.04 -14.04
C LEU A 150 6.55 17.99 -13.70
N HIS A 151 6.98 18.65 -12.63
CA HIS A 151 8.35 18.58 -12.11
C HIS A 151 8.43 17.68 -10.88
N LEU A 152 9.43 16.81 -10.83
CA LEU A 152 9.69 15.97 -9.66
C LEU A 152 10.14 16.86 -8.49
N LYS A 153 9.43 16.79 -7.37
CA LYS A 153 9.79 17.49 -6.13
C LYS A 153 11.13 16.94 -5.62
N SER A 154 12.02 17.83 -5.15
CA SER A 154 13.34 17.42 -4.64
C SER A 154 13.22 16.48 -3.43
N GLU A 155 12.31 16.77 -2.51
CA GLU A 155 12.04 15.94 -1.33
C GLU A 155 11.55 14.54 -1.72
N SER A 156 10.68 14.43 -2.73
CA SER A 156 10.21 13.14 -3.25
C SER A 156 11.32 12.37 -3.96
N LEU A 157 12.23 13.05 -4.65
CA LEU A 157 13.40 12.42 -5.26
C LEU A 157 14.30 11.80 -4.18
N GLU A 158 14.61 12.55 -3.12
CA GLU A 158 15.42 12.08 -1.99
C GLU A 158 14.75 10.88 -1.31
N ARG A 159 13.45 10.98 -1.02
CA ARG A 159 12.66 9.88 -0.43
C ARG A 159 12.68 8.61 -1.29
N CYS A 160 12.61 8.77 -2.62
CA CYS A 160 12.70 7.66 -3.57
C CYS A 160 14.08 7.00 -3.56
N VAL A 161 15.17 7.80 -3.53
CA VAL A 161 16.53 7.26 -3.40
C VAL A 161 16.67 6.46 -2.11
N GLU A 162 16.26 7.04 -0.98
CA GLU A 162 16.29 6.40 0.35
C GLU A 162 15.52 5.08 0.36
N GLY A 163 14.30 5.06 -0.16
CA GLY A 163 13.46 3.86 -0.21
C GLY A 163 14.03 2.75 -1.09
N ILE A 164 14.58 3.11 -2.26
CA ILE A 164 15.23 2.14 -3.15
C ILE A 164 16.51 1.59 -2.51
N ILE A 165 17.34 2.43 -1.89
CA ILE A 165 18.55 1.99 -1.21
C ILE A 165 18.21 1.04 -0.07
N SER A 166 17.19 1.38 0.72
CA SER A 166 16.69 0.53 1.79
C SER A 166 16.26 -0.83 1.25
N LEU A 167 15.42 -0.87 0.20
CA LEU A 167 15.00 -2.11 -0.47
C LEU A 167 16.15 -2.98 -0.95
N LEU A 168 17.17 -2.37 -1.59
CA LEU A 168 18.34 -3.10 -2.09
C LEU A 168 19.15 -3.71 -0.95
N LEU A 169 19.27 -3.01 0.19
CA LEU A 169 19.94 -3.52 1.38
C LEU A 169 19.13 -4.64 2.05
N SER A 170 17.81 -4.50 2.19
CA SER A 170 16.96 -5.56 2.79
C SER A 170 17.03 -6.86 1.98
N LEU A 171 17.06 -6.75 0.66
CA LEU A 171 17.13 -7.88 -0.25
C LEU A 171 18.56 -8.36 -0.52
N GLN A 172 19.56 -7.67 0.04
CA GLN A 172 20.99 -7.91 -0.16
C GLN A 172 21.37 -7.99 -1.65
N LYS A 173 20.94 -6.99 -2.43
CA LYS A 173 21.18 -6.92 -3.89
C LYS A 173 21.99 -5.70 -4.28
N TYR A 174 22.99 -5.94 -5.14
CA TYR A 174 23.74 -4.88 -5.82
C TYR A 174 23.35 -4.87 -7.30
N PRO A 175 22.53 -3.91 -7.77
CA PRO A 175 21.94 -3.98 -9.09
C PRO A 175 22.76 -3.26 -10.17
N THR A 176 22.59 -3.71 -11.42
CA THR A 176 22.81 -2.86 -12.59
C THR A 176 21.61 -1.95 -12.77
N ILE A 177 21.83 -0.64 -12.79
CA ILE A 177 20.75 0.35 -12.92
C ILE A 177 20.45 0.62 -14.39
N ARG A 178 19.19 0.46 -14.79
CA ARG A 178 18.65 0.91 -16.07
C ARG A 178 17.49 1.85 -15.84
N TYR A 179 17.37 2.88 -16.66
CA TYR A 179 16.29 3.85 -16.54
C TYR A 179 15.75 4.23 -17.91
N GLN A 180 14.51 4.73 -17.92
CA GLN A 180 13.87 5.24 -19.12
C GLN A 180 14.58 6.51 -19.62
N ALA A 181 15.22 6.42 -20.79
CA ALA A 181 16.01 7.50 -21.36
C ALA A 181 15.21 8.78 -21.69
N SER A 182 13.90 8.66 -21.94
CA SER A 182 13.02 9.80 -22.21
C SER A 182 12.58 10.57 -20.97
N SER A 183 12.93 10.11 -19.75
CA SER A 183 12.56 10.79 -18.51
C SER A 183 13.78 11.32 -17.76
N THR A 184 13.87 12.65 -17.67
CA THR A 184 14.87 13.35 -16.84
C THR A 184 14.70 13.03 -15.36
N ALA A 185 13.48 12.76 -14.90
CA ALA A 185 13.21 12.35 -13.53
C ALA A 185 13.81 10.98 -13.21
N CYS A 186 13.62 10.00 -14.12
CA CYS A 186 14.23 8.68 -13.97
C CYS A 186 15.76 8.73 -14.02
N GLN A 187 16.33 9.59 -14.88
CA GLN A 187 17.78 9.81 -14.92
C GLN A 187 18.29 10.34 -13.57
N ARG A 188 17.68 11.40 -13.03
CA ARG A 188 18.08 11.99 -11.73
C ARG A 188 17.97 10.98 -10.60
N LEU A 189 16.91 10.16 -10.58
CA LEU A 189 16.74 9.09 -9.60
C LEU A 189 17.82 8.00 -9.75
N ALA A 190 18.12 7.57 -10.98
CA ALA A 190 19.18 6.61 -11.25
C ALA A 190 20.56 7.11 -10.80
N GLU A 191 20.87 8.39 -11.07
CA GLU A 191 22.11 9.05 -10.65
C GLU A 191 22.19 9.14 -9.11
N GLY A 192 21.08 9.50 -8.45
CA GLY A 192 20.99 9.55 -6.99
C GLY A 192 21.23 8.18 -6.33
N VAL A 193 20.56 7.13 -6.81
CA VAL A 193 20.78 5.75 -6.33
C VAL A 193 22.23 5.32 -6.57
N LYS A 194 22.77 5.57 -7.76
CA LYS A 194 24.17 5.25 -8.09
C LYS A 194 25.16 5.99 -7.18
N HIS A 195 24.89 7.25 -6.86
CA HIS A 195 25.73 8.04 -5.97
C HIS A 195 25.81 7.41 -4.58
N VAL A 196 24.66 7.03 -4.00
CA VAL A 196 24.62 6.37 -2.68
C VAL A 196 25.30 5.00 -2.71
N LEU A 197 25.06 4.19 -3.75
CA LEU A 197 25.73 2.89 -3.93
C LEU A 197 27.26 3.01 -3.96
N ASN A 198 27.79 4.08 -4.57
CA ASN A 198 29.23 4.32 -4.63
C ASN A 198 29.78 4.84 -3.29
N LYS A 199 29.05 5.76 -2.66
CA LYS A 199 29.43 6.36 -1.38
C LYS A 199 29.45 5.33 -0.25
N GLU A 200 28.43 4.48 -0.19
CA GLU A 200 28.20 3.50 0.87
C GLU A 200 28.53 2.07 0.41
N GLY A 201 29.44 1.91 -0.55
CA GLY A 201 29.72 0.63 -1.21
C GLY A 201 30.12 -0.51 -0.26
N SER A 202 30.63 -0.21 0.93
CA SER A 202 30.91 -1.20 1.97
C SER A 202 29.67 -1.91 2.50
N LEU A 203 28.53 -1.21 2.60
CA LEU A 203 27.25 -1.79 3.03
C LEU A 203 26.72 -2.81 2.02
N PHE A 204 27.11 -2.67 0.76
CA PHE A 204 26.70 -3.55 -0.34
C PHE A 204 27.70 -4.70 -0.61
N ASN A 205 28.70 -4.88 0.23
CA ASN A 205 29.64 -6.01 0.11
C ASN A 205 29.05 -7.30 0.70
N PHE A 206 28.02 -7.85 0.06
CA PHE A 206 27.32 -9.07 0.50
C PHE A 206 28.17 -10.35 0.43
N LYS A 207 29.42 -10.25 -0.07
CA LYS A 207 30.32 -11.38 -0.39
C LYS A 207 30.93 -12.09 0.82
N SER A 208 30.54 -11.79 2.05
CA SER A 208 31.12 -12.45 3.25
C SER A 208 30.14 -13.22 4.13
N SER A 209 28.82 -13.18 3.87
CA SER A 209 27.83 -13.84 4.75
C SER A 209 26.93 -14.87 4.07
N SER A 210 27.05 -15.08 2.75
CA SER A 210 26.45 -16.25 2.12
C SER A 210 27.51 -17.31 1.92
N THR A 211 27.39 -18.41 2.66
CA THR A 211 28.03 -19.71 2.41
C THR A 211 27.50 -20.35 1.11
N ILE A 212 27.06 -19.54 0.15
CA ILE A 212 26.65 -19.94 -1.19
C ILE A 212 27.80 -19.53 -2.11
N SER A 213 28.80 -20.42 -2.10
CA SER A 213 29.68 -20.71 -3.22
C SER A 213 29.87 -19.59 -4.24
N SER A 214 31.02 -18.93 -4.11
CA SER A 214 31.79 -18.26 -5.15
C SER A 214 32.22 -19.20 -6.31
N ARG A 215 31.33 -20.13 -6.72
CA ARG A 215 31.53 -21.06 -7.83
C ARG A 215 30.51 -20.93 -8.97
N ASP A 216 29.43 -20.17 -8.79
CA ASP A 216 28.50 -19.85 -9.87
C ASP A 216 28.74 -18.43 -10.41
N ASN A 217 29.74 -18.31 -11.29
CA ASN A 217 29.90 -17.17 -12.21
C ASN A 217 28.75 -17.04 -13.24
N THR A 218 27.61 -17.72 -13.00
CA THR A 218 26.46 -17.86 -13.90
C THR A 218 25.26 -17.00 -13.47
N THR A 219 25.32 -16.35 -12.29
CA THR A 219 24.23 -15.47 -11.85
C THR A 219 24.43 -14.06 -12.42
N LEU A 220 23.62 -13.71 -13.42
CA LEU A 220 23.55 -12.34 -13.94
C LEU A 220 23.24 -11.37 -12.79
N PRO A 221 23.87 -10.18 -12.75
CA PRO A 221 23.58 -9.20 -11.71
C PRO A 221 22.11 -8.79 -11.76
N PRO A 222 21.45 -8.56 -10.61
CA PRO A 222 20.07 -8.10 -10.59
C PRO A 222 19.97 -6.75 -11.30
N VAL A 223 18.82 -6.46 -11.90
CA VAL A 223 18.59 -5.19 -12.61
C VAL A 223 17.58 -4.35 -11.83
N LEU A 224 17.94 -3.11 -11.53
CA LEU A 224 17.00 -2.09 -11.08
C LEU A 224 16.55 -1.32 -12.32
N LEU A 225 15.29 -1.50 -12.72
CA LEU A 225 14.68 -0.77 -13.82
C LEU A 225 13.82 0.37 -13.29
N ILE A 226 14.14 1.60 -13.67
CA ILE A 226 13.44 2.82 -13.27
C ILE A 226 12.61 3.34 -14.45
N LEU A 227 11.29 3.36 -14.27
CA LEU A 227 10.32 3.78 -15.27
C LEU A 227 9.55 5.01 -14.80
N ASP A 228 9.07 5.78 -15.77
CA ASP A 228 8.20 6.92 -15.52
C ASP A 228 6.75 6.54 -15.85
N ARG A 229 5.80 6.85 -14.95
CA ARG A 229 4.37 6.59 -15.20
C ARG A 229 3.88 7.25 -16.49
N ARG A 230 4.49 8.36 -16.91
CA ARG A 230 4.17 9.05 -18.18
C ARG A 230 4.40 8.20 -19.44
N LEU A 231 5.20 7.13 -19.35
CA LEU A 231 5.39 6.19 -20.45
C LEU A 231 4.10 5.44 -20.80
N ASP A 232 3.25 5.20 -19.79
CA ASP A 232 1.98 4.53 -19.96
C ASP A 232 0.95 5.23 -19.06
N ALA A 233 0.23 6.21 -19.63
CA ALA A 233 -0.86 6.87 -18.92
C ALA A 233 -2.17 6.06 -18.95
N LEU A 234 -2.24 4.96 -19.73
CA LEU A 234 -3.47 4.20 -19.96
C LEU A 234 -3.78 3.28 -18.77
N THR A 235 -2.82 2.45 -18.36
CA THR A 235 -3.03 1.45 -17.29
C THR A 235 -3.70 2.00 -16.02
N PRO A 236 -3.28 3.13 -15.43
CA PRO A 236 -3.93 3.64 -14.21
C PRO A 236 -5.34 4.21 -14.42
N LEU A 237 -5.80 4.39 -15.67
CA LEU A 237 -7.12 4.91 -16.00
C LEU A 237 -8.17 3.81 -16.22
N LEU A 238 -7.74 2.56 -16.48
CA LEU A 238 -8.64 1.46 -16.81
C LEU A 238 -9.27 0.87 -15.55
N ASN A 239 -10.58 0.61 -15.60
CA ASN A 239 -11.26 -0.20 -14.60
C ASN A 239 -10.63 -1.59 -14.54
N GLN A 240 -10.41 -2.06 -13.31
CA GLN A 240 -9.78 -3.33 -13.00
C GLN A 240 -10.84 -4.38 -12.67
N TRP A 241 -10.54 -5.65 -12.97
CA TRP A 241 -11.45 -6.78 -12.75
C TRP A 241 -10.84 -7.94 -11.96
N THR A 242 -9.63 -7.76 -11.43
CA THR A 242 -9.02 -8.70 -10.48
C THR A 242 -9.34 -8.31 -9.04
N TYR A 243 -9.42 -9.27 -8.12
CA TYR A 243 -10.02 -9.02 -6.80
C TYR A 243 -9.39 -7.85 -6.04
N GLN A 244 -8.07 -7.88 -5.84
CA GLN A 244 -7.35 -6.84 -5.10
C GLN A 244 -7.45 -5.48 -5.79
N ALA A 245 -7.34 -5.46 -7.12
CA ALA A 245 -7.37 -4.23 -7.89
C ALA A 245 -8.76 -3.59 -7.87
N MET A 246 -9.83 -4.38 -8.01
CA MET A 246 -11.22 -3.94 -7.86
C MET A 246 -11.51 -3.37 -6.47
N LEU A 247 -11.05 -4.06 -5.42
CA LEU A 247 -11.19 -3.60 -4.05
C LEU A 247 -10.48 -2.26 -3.85
N HIS A 248 -9.25 -2.12 -4.36
CA HIS A 248 -8.53 -0.85 -4.27
C HIS A 248 -9.19 0.25 -5.10
N GLU A 249 -9.72 -0.05 -6.26
CA GLU A 249 -10.35 0.94 -7.14
C GLU A 249 -11.69 1.45 -6.61
N LEU A 250 -12.55 0.55 -6.10
CA LEU A 250 -13.92 0.90 -5.70
C LEU A 250 -14.06 1.20 -4.21
N LEU A 251 -13.23 0.60 -3.36
CA LEU A 251 -13.31 0.72 -1.90
C LEU A 251 -12.04 1.29 -1.26
N THR A 252 -10.97 1.49 -2.02
CA THR A 252 -9.66 1.98 -1.55
C THR A 252 -9.04 1.12 -0.45
N ILE A 253 -7.98 0.39 -0.80
CA ILE A 253 -7.13 -0.28 0.19
C ILE A 253 -6.08 0.71 0.68
N ASN A 254 -6.07 1.02 1.97
CA ASN A 254 -5.06 1.85 2.63
C ASN A 254 -4.36 1.03 3.71
N ASN A 255 -3.07 0.71 3.52
CA ASN A 255 -2.29 -0.13 4.44
C ASN A 255 -3.04 -1.40 4.87
N ASN A 256 -3.47 -2.21 3.89
CA ASN A 256 -4.25 -3.44 4.08
C ASN A 256 -5.60 -3.26 4.77
N ARG A 257 -6.10 -2.02 4.91
CA ARG A 257 -7.41 -1.71 5.51
C ARG A 257 -8.36 -1.13 4.48
N ILE A 258 -9.61 -1.53 4.56
CA ILE A 258 -10.74 -0.94 3.83
C ILE A 258 -11.71 -0.36 4.85
N ASN A 259 -12.10 0.90 4.64
CA ASN A 259 -13.14 1.54 5.43
C ASN A 259 -14.51 1.33 4.76
N LEU A 260 -15.41 0.66 5.45
CA LEU A 260 -16.79 0.39 5.03
C LEU A 260 -17.81 1.21 5.83
N SER A 261 -17.39 2.28 6.52
CA SER A 261 -18.27 3.11 7.36
C SER A 261 -19.40 3.77 6.58
N ASP A 262 -19.17 4.06 5.30
CA ASP A 262 -20.15 4.70 4.40
C ASP A 262 -21.01 3.68 3.63
N VAL A 263 -20.75 2.38 3.81
CA VAL A 263 -21.48 1.33 3.12
C VAL A 263 -22.82 1.04 3.82
N PRO A 264 -23.95 1.03 3.08
CA PRO A 264 -25.26 0.77 3.67
C PRO A 264 -25.35 -0.57 4.37
N SER A 265 -25.98 -0.58 5.55
CA SER A 265 -26.29 -1.79 6.32
C SER A 265 -25.06 -2.60 6.77
N VAL A 266 -23.86 -1.99 6.80
CA VAL A 266 -22.68 -2.64 7.38
C VAL A 266 -22.73 -2.58 8.90
N SER A 267 -22.49 -3.72 9.52
CA SER A 267 -22.45 -3.87 10.96
C SER A 267 -21.26 -3.11 11.58
N ARG A 268 -21.39 -2.65 12.83
CA ARG A 268 -20.36 -1.82 13.49
C ARG A 268 -18.97 -2.46 13.53
N ASP A 269 -18.90 -3.77 13.66
CA ASP A 269 -17.70 -4.60 13.68
C ASP A 269 -17.05 -4.83 12.30
N MET A 270 -17.72 -4.43 11.21
CA MET A 270 -17.24 -4.54 9.83
C MET A 270 -16.95 -3.18 9.20
N LYS A 271 -16.99 -2.09 9.99
CA LYS A 271 -16.68 -0.73 9.50
C LYS A 271 -15.25 -0.59 9.01
N GLU A 272 -14.34 -1.38 9.54
CA GLU A 272 -12.98 -1.47 9.05
C GLU A 272 -12.62 -2.94 8.85
N VAL A 273 -12.10 -3.26 7.68
CA VAL A 273 -11.76 -4.62 7.28
C VAL A 273 -10.28 -4.71 6.94
N VAL A 274 -9.60 -5.69 7.51
CA VAL A 274 -8.19 -5.98 7.21
C VAL A 274 -8.09 -7.09 6.15
N LEU A 275 -7.29 -6.84 5.12
CA LEU A 275 -6.95 -7.75 4.03
C LEU A 275 -5.44 -8.00 4.02
N SER A 276 -5.03 -9.16 4.53
CA SER A 276 -3.62 -9.59 4.49
C SER A 276 -3.57 -10.99 3.91
N ALA A 277 -2.81 -11.18 2.84
CA ALA A 277 -2.62 -12.49 2.23
C ALA A 277 -1.96 -13.49 3.21
N GLU A 278 -1.16 -13.04 4.17
CA GLU A 278 -0.49 -13.93 5.13
C GLU A 278 -1.42 -14.48 6.21
N HIS A 279 -2.56 -13.83 6.46
CA HIS A 279 -3.51 -14.22 7.52
C HIS A 279 -4.89 -14.58 6.97
N ASP A 280 -5.02 -14.63 5.65
CA ASP A 280 -6.28 -14.86 4.96
C ASP A 280 -6.06 -15.70 3.69
N GLU A 281 -6.18 -17.01 3.85
CA GLU A 281 -6.00 -18.00 2.80
C GLU A 281 -6.98 -17.79 1.62
N PHE A 282 -8.22 -17.37 1.91
CA PHE A 282 -9.18 -17.09 0.84
C PHE A 282 -8.72 -15.88 0.02
N TYR A 283 -8.28 -14.81 0.68
CA TYR A 283 -7.76 -13.64 -0.02
C TYR A 283 -6.50 -13.96 -0.83
N GLU A 284 -5.54 -14.69 -0.25
CA GLU A 284 -4.30 -15.09 -0.92
C GLU A 284 -4.57 -15.86 -2.22
N GLN A 285 -5.49 -16.82 -2.20
CA GLN A 285 -5.83 -17.64 -3.37
C GLN A 285 -6.63 -16.88 -4.44
N ASN A 286 -7.39 -15.85 -4.03
CA ASN A 286 -8.32 -15.16 -4.91
C ASN A 286 -7.87 -13.74 -5.34
N MET A 287 -6.82 -13.18 -4.73
CA MET A 287 -6.45 -11.76 -4.91
C MET A 287 -6.21 -11.33 -6.36
N TYR A 288 -5.78 -12.26 -7.23
CA TYR A 288 -5.49 -12.00 -8.64
C TYR A 288 -6.50 -12.64 -9.61
N LEU A 289 -7.50 -13.36 -9.10
CA LEU A 289 -8.54 -13.96 -9.93
C LEU A 289 -9.52 -12.88 -10.42
N ASN A 290 -10.22 -13.18 -11.52
CA ASN A 290 -11.18 -12.24 -12.08
C ASN A 290 -12.53 -12.27 -11.34
N TYR A 291 -13.34 -11.21 -11.52
CA TYR A 291 -14.64 -11.04 -10.86
C TYR A 291 -15.58 -12.27 -10.97
N GLY A 292 -15.62 -12.92 -12.14
CA GLY A 292 -16.45 -14.10 -12.35
C GLY A 292 -15.98 -15.31 -11.54
N GLU A 293 -14.67 -15.56 -11.50
CA GLU A 293 -14.07 -16.64 -10.73
C GLU A 293 -14.26 -16.46 -9.23
N ILE A 294 -14.08 -15.23 -8.72
CA ILE A 294 -14.28 -14.91 -7.30
C ILE A 294 -15.74 -15.18 -6.89
N GLY A 295 -16.70 -14.83 -7.76
CA GLY A 295 -18.13 -15.10 -7.54
C GLY A 295 -18.45 -16.59 -7.43
N ALA A 296 -17.77 -17.44 -8.20
CA ALA A 296 -17.89 -18.89 -8.10
C ALA A 296 -17.23 -19.43 -6.82
N ASN A 297 -16.04 -18.93 -6.48
CA ASN A 297 -15.27 -19.39 -5.32
C ASN A 297 -15.93 -19.00 -3.99
N ILE A 298 -16.54 -17.81 -3.90
CA ILE A 298 -17.28 -17.42 -2.69
C ILE A 298 -18.54 -18.26 -2.49
N LYS A 299 -19.21 -18.65 -3.59
CA LYS A 299 -20.35 -19.57 -3.54
C LYS A 299 -19.92 -20.94 -3.03
N ALA A 300 -18.83 -21.48 -3.57
CA ALA A 300 -18.26 -22.76 -3.11
C ALA A 300 -17.86 -22.70 -1.61
N LEU A 301 -17.22 -21.62 -1.17
CA LEU A 301 -16.87 -21.40 0.24
C LEU A 301 -18.13 -21.39 1.12
N MET A 302 -19.20 -20.76 0.66
CA MET A 302 -20.46 -20.70 1.38
C MET A 302 -21.16 -22.07 1.45
N GLU A 303 -21.19 -22.83 0.35
CA GLU A 303 -21.77 -24.18 0.31
C GLU A 303 -21.00 -25.14 1.23
N GLU A 304 -19.66 -25.08 1.23
CA GLU A 304 -18.82 -25.83 2.17
C GLU A 304 -19.19 -25.47 3.62
N PHE A 305 -19.38 -24.17 3.90
CA PHE A 305 -19.73 -23.71 5.24
C PHE A 305 -21.15 -24.13 5.67
N GLN A 306 -22.12 -24.09 4.76
CA GLN A 306 -23.49 -24.57 4.99
C GLN A 306 -23.51 -26.07 5.29
N SER A 307 -22.72 -26.87 4.55
CA SER A 307 -22.61 -28.31 4.77
C SER A 307 -22.11 -28.64 6.19
N LYS A 308 -21.13 -27.89 6.71
CA LYS A 308 -20.58 -28.04 8.06
C LYS A 308 -21.58 -27.65 9.15
N THR A 309 -22.49 -26.73 8.86
CA THR A 309 -23.46 -26.16 9.81
C THR A 309 -24.87 -26.78 9.72
N LYS A 310 -25.08 -27.77 8.83
CA LYS A 310 -26.37 -28.48 8.62
C LYS A 310 -27.56 -27.55 8.31
N SER A 311 -27.32 -26.43 7.64
CA SER A 311 -28.39 -25.56 7.12
C SER A 311 -28.83 -26.02 5.73
N GLN A 312 -30.14 -26.04 5.46
CA GLN A 312 -30.74 -26.52 4.18
C GLN A 312 -31.24 -25.38 3.27
N GLN A 313 -30.91 -24.12 3.56
CA GLN A 313 -31.33 -23.00 2.72
C GLN A 313 -30.52 -22.96 1.42
N LYS A 314 -31.22 -22.92 0.28
CA LYS A 314 -30.60 -22.68 -1.03
C LYS A 314 -30.12 -21.23 -1.10
N VAL A 315 -28.84 -21.06 -1.41
CA VAL A 315 -28.22 -19.75 -1.62
C VAL A 315 -27.56 -19.74 -3.00
N GLU A 316 -28.12 -18.96 -3.93
CA GLU A 316 -27.69 -18.96 -5.33
C GLU A 316 -27.04 -17.64 -5.76
N THR A 317 -27.52 -16.50 -5.24
CA THR A 317 -27.03 -15.16 -5.59
C THR A 317 -26.22 -14.53 -4.46
N ILE A 318 -25.36 -13.55 -4.78
CA ILE A 318 -24.57 -12.79 -3.79
C ILE A 318 -25.49 -12.09 -2.78
N SER A 319 -26.65 -11.61 -3.22
CA SER A 319 -27.67 -11.01 -2.35
C SER A 319 -28.22 -12.03 -1.34
N ASP A 320 -28.48 -13.26 -1.78
CA ASP A 320 -28.90 -14.35 -0.90
C ASP A 320 -27.81 -14.69 0.12
N MET A 321 -26.54 -14.67 -0.30
CA MET A 321 -25.40 -14.90 0.60
C MET A 321 -25.36 -13.85 1.71
N LYS A 322 -25.52 -12.57 1.36
CA LYS A 322 -25.53 -11.47 2.34
C LYS A 322 -26.70 -11.60 3.31
N ALA A 323 -27.91 -11.82 2.79
CA ALA A 323 -29.12 -11.98 3.60
C ALA A 323 -29.01 -13.18 4.56
N PHE A 324 -28.41 -14.28 4.12
CA PHE A 324 -28.16 -15.46 4.95
C PHE A 324 -27.27 -15.14 6.15
N ILE A 325 -26.17 -14.39 5.94
CA ILE A 325 -25.26 -14.00 7.03
C ILE A 325 -25.94 -13.08 8.05
N GLU A 326 -26.78 -12.16 7.57
CA GLU A 326 -27.55 -11.26 8.43
C GLU A 326 -28.63 -12.00 9.25
N GLN A 327 -29.28 -13.00 8.65
CA GLN A 327 -30.32 -13.79 9.32
C GLN A 327 -29.77 -14.69 10.44
N TYR A 328 -28.50 -15.09 10.37
CA TYR A 328 -27.88 -15.97 11.35
C TYR A 328 -26.60 -15.39 11.98
N PRO A 329 -26.72 -14.52 13.01
CA PRO A 329 -25.56 -13.89 13.66
C PRO A 329 -24.56 -14.87 14.30
N GLN A 330 -24.99 -16.09 14.61
CA GLN A 330 -24.08 -17.15 15.09
C GLN A 330 -23.08 -17.58 14.00
N PHE A 331 -23.44 -17.49 12.71
CA PHE A 331 -22.56 -17.80 11.57
C PHE A 331 -21.45 -16.76 11.45
N LYS A 332 -21.76 -15.49 11.72
CA LYS A 332 -20.78 -14.41 11.76
C LYS A 332 -19.70 -14.62 12.82
N LYS A 333 -20.06 -15.20 13.98
CA LYS A 333 -19.11 -15.57 15.03
C LYS A 333 -18.28 -16.81 14.68
N MET A 334 -18.80 -17.67 13.81
CA MET A 334 -18.19 -18.96 13.46
C MET A 334 -17.20 -18.85 12.29
N SER A 335 -17.37 -17.88 11.38
CA SER A 335 -16.39 -17.59 10.32
C SER A 335 -16.36 -16.11 9.94
N GLY A 336 -15.36 -15.39 10.48
CA GLY A 336 -15.09 -14.00 10.11
C GLY A 336 -14.69 -13.84 8.65
N THR A 337 -13.97 -14.81 8.07
CA THR A 337 -13.52 -14.78 6.67
C THR A 337 -14.69 -14.80 5.69
N VAL A 338 -15.68 -15.69 5.89
CA VAL A 338 -16.87 -15.77 5.03
C VAL A 338 -17.66 -14.46 5.10
N SER A 339 -17.95 -13.97 6.31
CA SER A 339 -18.64 -12.69 6.50
C SER A 339 -17.92 -11.53 5.84
N LYS A 340 -16.58 -11.51 5.94
CA LYS A 340 -15.74 -10.48 5.33
C LYS A 340 -15.86 -10.45 3.81
N HIS A 341 -15.58 -11.57 3.15
CA HIS A 341 -15.53 -11.60 1.69
C HIS A 341 -16.91 -11.52 1.04
N VAL A 342 -17.96 -12.09 1.65
CA VAL A 342 -19.35 -11.91 1.17
C VAL A 342 -19.76 -10.44 1.26
N THR A 343 -19.40 -9.73 2.33
CA THR A 343 -19.70 -8.30 2.47
C THR A 343 -18.98 -7.48 1.40
N LEU A 344 -17.68 -7.72 1.21
CA LEU A 344 -16.87 -7.01 0.21
C LEU A 344 -17.37 -7.26 -1.22
N ILE A 345 -17.61 -8.53 -1.59
CA ILE A 345 -18.09 -8.89 -2.94
C ILE A 345 -19.53 -8.38 -3.16
N GLY A 346 -20.38 -8.44 -2.13
CA GLY A 346 -21.72 -7.85 -2.17
C GLY A 346 -21.68 -6.35 -2.46
N GLU A 347 -20.74 -5.63 -1.83
CA GLU A 347 -20.58 -4.20 -2.10
C GLU A 347 -19.99 -3.92 -3.48
N LEU A 348 -18.99 -4.70 -3.93
CA LEU A 348 -18.49 -4.59 -5.31
C LEU A 348 -19.62 -4.77 -6.33
N SER A 349 -20.45 -5.82 -6.17
CA SER A 349 -21.59 -6.09 -7.05
C SER A 349 -22.59 -4.94 -7.09
N ARG A 350 -22.88 -4.33 -5.93
CA ARG A 350 -23.73 -3.15 -5.81
C ARG A 350 -23.16 -1.97 -6.58
N LEU A 351 -21.88 -1.64 -6.37
CA LEU A 351 -21.20 -0.51 -7.02
C LEU A 351 -21.09 -0.69 -8.54
N ILE A 352 -20.76 -1.90 -9.00
CA ILE A 352 -20.68 -2.25 -10.43
C ILE A 352 -22.01 -2.00 -11.13
N THR A 353 -23.10 -2.45 -10.51
CA THR A 353 -24.45 -2.28 -11.06
C THR A 353 -24.89 -0.82 -10.99
N MET A 354 -24.68 -0.18 -9.83
CA MET A 354 -25.07 1.21 -9.59
C MET A 354 -24.39 2.18 -10.56
N TYR A 355 -23.12 1.94 -10.90
CA TYR A 355 -22.34 2.83 -11.74
C TYR A 355 -22.20 2.37 -13.20
N ASN A 356 -22.93 1.32 -13.59
CA ASN A 356 -22.89 0.76 -14.95
C ASN A 356 -21.46 0.43 -15.44
N LEU A 357 -20.63 -0.12 -14.55
CA LEU A 357 -19.19 -0.27 -14.80
C LEU A 357 -18.86 -1.28 -15.91
N PHE A 358 -19.76 -2.22 -16.22
CA PHE A 358 -19.57 -3.14 -17.34
C PHE A 358 -19.52 -2.40 -18.68
N GLU A 359 -20.49 -1.52 -18.95
CA GLU A 359 -20.51 -0.76 -20.22
C GLU A 359 -19.38 0.28 -20.28
N VAL A 360 -19.04 0.88 -19.13
CA VAL A 360 -17.90 1.81 -19.02
C VAL A 360 -16.61 1.08 -19.36
N SER A 361 -16.33 -0.04 -18.69
CA SER A 361 -15.09 -0.79 -18.90
C SER A 361 -15.01 -1.37 -20.32
N GLU A 362 -16.12 -1.81 -20.91
CA GLU A 362 -16.15 -2.22 -22.31
C GLU A 362 -15.69 -1.08 -23.24
N ALA A 363 -16.19 0.15 -23.03
CA ALA A 363 -15.75 1.31 -23.79
C ALA A 363 -14.26 1.65 -23.56
N GLU A 364 -13.76 1.50 -22.33
CA GLU A 364 -12.33 1.70 -22.02
C GLU A 364 -11.44 0.70 -22.77
N GLN A 365 -11.82 -0.58 -22.80
CA GLN A 365 -11.07 -1.63 -23.50
C GLN A 365 -11.09 -1.43 -25.02
N GLU A 366 -12.23 -1.02 -25.58
CA GLU A 366 -12.31 -0.65 -27.00
C GLU A 366 -11.39 0.54 -27.32
N LEU A 367 -11.34 1.56 -26.46
CA LEU A 367 -10.44 2.71 -26.63
C LEU A 367 -8.96 2.33 -26.54
N ALA A 368 -8.62 1.43 -25.61
CA ALA A 368 -7.24 1.00 -25.40
C ALA A 368 -6.74 0.08 -26.53
N CYS A 369 -7.59 -0.84 -27.01
CA CYS A 369 -7.16 -1.95 -27.86
C CYS A 369 -7.63 -1.86 -29.32
N GLN A 370 -8.72 -1.13 -29.60
CA GLN A 370 -9.32 -1.07 -30.94
C GLN A 370 -9.09 0.30 -31.62
N SER A 371 -9.53 0.41 -32.87
CA SER A 371 -9.30 1.61 -33.71
C SER A 371 -10.57 2.04 -34.46
N ASN A 372 -11.72 2.07 -33.78
CA ASN A 372 -12.99 2.51 -34.36
C ASN A 372 -13.45 3.85 -33.79
N HIS A 373 -12.86 4.95 -34.29
CA HIS A 373 -13.08 6.31 -33.78
C HIS A 373 -14.56 6.70 -33.70
N SER A 374 -15.33 6.46 -34.77
CA SER A 374 -16.72 6.92 -34.88
C SER A 374 -17.65 6.20 -33.90
N GLU A 375 -17.44 4.90 -33.69
CA GLU A 375 -18.20 4.11 -32.71
C GLU A 375 -17.81 4.47 -31.29
N SER A 376 -16.50 4.56 -31.00
CA SER A 376 -16.00 4.98 -29.68
C SER A 376 -16.56 6.35 -29.29
N LEU A 377 -16.54 7.33 -30.20
CA LEU A 377 -17.06 8.68 -29.93
C LEU A 377 -18.55 8.67 -29.61
N LYS A 378 -19.35 7.90 -30.37
CA LYS A 378 -20.80 7.74 -30.09
C LYS A 378 -21.04 7.09 -28.72
N LYS A 379 -20.29 6.03 -28.41
CA LYS A 379 -20.39 5.29 -27.14
C LYS A 379 -20.04 6.17 -25.95
N ILE A 380 -18.95 6.94 -26.02
CA ILE A 380 -18.55 7.90 -24.97
C ILE A 380 -19.65 8.93 -24.74
N ARG A 381 -20.19 9.56 -25.80
CA ARG A 381 -21.26 10.56 -25.66
C ARG A 381 -22.50 9.99 -24.97
N ARG A 382 -22.88 8.75 -25.30
CA ARG A 382 -23.98 8.03 -24.66
C ARG A 382 -23.69 7.80 -23.17
N LEU A 383 -22.48 7.36 -22.82
CA LEU A 383 -22.09 7.08 -21.44
C LEU A 383 -21.97 8.35 -20.59
N ILE A 384 -21.47 9.46 -21.13
CA ILE A 384 -21.45 10.75 -20.43
C ILE A 384 -22.89 11.19 -20.10
N ALA A 385 -23.83 11.04 -21.04
CA ALA A 385 -25.22 11.40 -20.85
C ALA A 385 -25.99 10.49 -19.87
N ASN A 386 -25.45 9.31 -19.52
CA ASN A 386 -26.08 8.38 -18.59
C ASN A 386 -25.87 8.85 -17.14
N GLU A 387 -26.95 9.07 -16.40
CA GLU A 387 -26.92 9.53 -15.00
C GLU A 387 -26.26 8.55 -14.05
N ASN A 388 -26.31 7.24 -14.34
CA ASN A 388 -25.70 6.22 -13.49
C ASN A 388 -24.17 6.21 -13.59
N VAL A 389 -23.59 6.70 -14.70
CA VAL A 389 -22.12 6.76 -14.85
C VAL A 389 -21.57 7.90 -14.00
N ARG A 390 -20.58 7.63 -13.15
CA ARG A 390 -19.97 8.67 -12.30
C ARG A 390 -19.19 9.68 -13.15
N TYR A 391 -19.02 10.89 -12.61
CA TYR A 391 -18.16 11.89 -13.24
C TYR A 391 -16.73 11.39 -13.46
N VAL A 392 -16.14 10.69 -12.48
CA VAL A 392 -14.77 10.17 -12.58
C VAL A 392 -14.60 9.14 -13.71
N ASP A 393 -15.60 8.26 -13.90
CA ASP A 393 -15.58 7.25 -14.97
C ASP A 393 -15.73 7.93 -16.35
N ALA A 394 -16.64 8.90 -16.45
CA ALA A 394 -16.78 9.72 -17.64
C ALA A 394 -15.50 10.50 -17.97
N LEU A 395 -14.83 11.06 -16.95
CA LEU A 395 -13.55 11.75 -17.11
C LEU A 395 -12.46 10.80 -17.63
N ARG A 396 -12.34 9.60 -17.07
CA ARG A 396 -11.41 8.56 -17.54
C ARG A 396 -11.63 8.22 -19.01
N LEU A 397 -12.88 8.03 -19.44
CA LEU A 397 -13.21 7.78 -20.85
C LEU A 397 -12.73 8.91 -21.78
N VAL A 398 -12.92 10.17 -21.37
CA VAL A 398 -12.45 11.33 -22.15
C VAL A 398 -10.93 11.44 -22.17
N LEU A 399 -10.25 11.13 -21.05
CA LEU A 399 -8.78 11.05 -21.00
C LEU A 399 -8.24 9.96 -21.93
N LEU A 400 -8.82 8.76 -21.90
CA LEU A 400 -8.46 7.66 -22.79
C LEU A 400 -8.68 8.03 -24.26
N TYR A 401 -9.82 8.66 -24.58
CA TYR A 401 -10.10 9.17 -25.93
C TYR A 401 -9.07 10.20 -26.37
N ALA A 402 -8.72 11.16 -25.51
CA ALA A 402 -7.73 12.19 -25.80
C ALA A 402 -6.35 11.58 -26.07
N LEU A 403 -5.92 10.62 -25.24
CA LEU A 403 -4.65 9.91 -25.41
C LEU A 403 -4.62 9.08 -26.70
N ARG A 404 -5.73 8.40 -27.04
CA ARG A 404 -5.81 7.51 -28.20
C ARG A 404 -5.92 8.27 -29.52
N TYR A 405 -6.73 9.32 -29.56
CA TYR A 405 -7.12 10.00 -30.80
C TYR A 405 -6.59 11.43 -30.90
N GLU A 406 -5.55 11.79 -30.14
CA GLU A 406 -4.89 13.11 -30.16
C GLU A 406 -4.66 13.63 -31.60
N LYS A 407 -4.13 12.75 -32.47
CA LYS A 407 -3.74 13.06 -33.86
C LYS A 407 -4.81 12.72 -34.90
N HIS A 408 -6.01 12.30 -34.49
CA HIS A 408 -7.08 11.94 -35.42
C HIS A 408 -7.69 13.21 -36.05
N SER A 409 -7.97 13.18 -37.36
CA SER A 409 -8.48 14.36 -38.09
C SER A 409 -9.84 14.84 -37.56
N SER A 410 -10.70 13.91 -37.16
CA SER A 410 -12.01 14.18 -36.55
C SER A 410 -11.97 14.13 -35.01
N ASN A 411 -10.86 14.55 -34.39
CA ASN A 411 -10.75 14.62 -32.94
C ASN A 411 -11.78 15.62 -32.38
N ASP A 412 -12.58 15.17 -31.41
CA ASP A 412 -13.70 15.94 -30.84
C ASP A 412 -13.58 16.10 -29.31
N VAL A 413 -12.36 16.12 -28.79
CA VAL A 413 -12.07 16.29 -27.34
C VAL A 413 -12.77 17.51 -26.77
N TYR A 414 -12.81 18.65 -27.47
CA TYR A 414 -13.44 19.88 -26.97
C TYR A 414 -14.94 19.71 -26.68
N SER A 415 -15.68 19.03 -27.56
CA SER A 415 -17.10 18.78 -27.33
C SER A 415 -17.32 17.81 -26.16
N LEU A 416 -16.44 16.83 -26.00
CA LEU A 416 -16.47 15.92 -24.85
C LEU A 416 -16.20 16.64 -23.53
N ILE A 417 -15.26 17.59 -23.50
CA ILE A 417 -14.99 18.44 -22.33
C ILE A 417 -16.23 19.27 -21.97
N GLU A 418 -16.90 19.87 -22.95
CA GLU A 418 -18.14 20.64 -22.69
C GLU A 418 -19.27 19.74 -22.17
N ALA A 419 -19.37 18.49 -22.65
CA ALA A 419 -20.31 17.51 -22.11
C ALA A 419 -19.96 17.12 -20.66
N LEU A 420 -18.68 16.94 -20.34
CA LEU A 420 -18.22 16.67 -18.97
C LEU A 420 -18.52 17.83 -18.02
N LYS A 421 -18.32 19.09 -18.45
CA LYS A 421 -18.65 20.26 -17.62
C LYS A 421 -20.11 20.29 -17.21
N LYS A 422 -21.02 19.85 -18.09
CA LYS A 422 -22.45 19.74 -17.77
C LYS A 422 -22.78 18.64 -16.77
N LYS A 423 -21.97 17.57 -16.75
CA LYS A 423 -22.08 16.45 -15.79
C LYS A 423 -21.35 16.74 -14.48
N ALA A 424 -20.50 17.77 -14.44
CA ALA A 424 -19.64 18.02 -13.31
C ALA A 424 -20.48 18.14 -12.02
N PRO A 425 -20.07 17.47 -10.94
CA PRO A 425 -20.73 17.62 -9.66
C PRO A 425 -20.78 19.09 -9.23
N GLY A 426 -21.88 19.50 -8.59
CA GLY A 426 -21.95 20.80 -7.92
C GLY A 426 -20.86 20.91 -6.83
N GLU A 427 -20.62 22.12 -6.30
CA GLU A 427 -19.55 22.33 -5.31
C GLU A 427 -19.66 21.44 -4.05
N ASP A 428 -20.86 20.90 -3.77
CA ASP A 428 -21.22 20.11 -2.59
C ASP A 428 -21.40 18.59 -2.83
N ASP A 429 -21.01 18.03 -3.99
CA ASP A 429 -21.18 16.58 -4.23
C ASP A 429 -20.15 15.73 -3.44
N PRO A 430 -20.58 14.73 -2.63
CA PRO A 430 -19.70 13.76 -1.99
C PRO A 430 -18.87 12.91 -2.96
N GLY A 431 -19.21 12.88 -4.25
CA GLY A 431 -18.42 12.30 -5.33
C GLY A 431 -17.26 13.17 -5.83
N LYS A 432 -17.03 14.36 -5.23
CA LYS A 432 -15.77 15.09 -5.40
C LYS A 432 -14.63 14.21 -4.90
N VAL A 433 -13.97 13.58 -5.86
CA VAL A 433 -12.65 13.06 -5.68
C VAL A 433 -11.76 14.23 -5.23
N SER A 434 -11.47 14.28 -3.94
CA SER A 434 -10.56 15.25 -3.34
C SER A 434 -9.14 14.86 -3.73
N TYR A 435 -8.76 15.13 -4.99
CA TYR A 435 -7.37 15.10 -5.43
C TYR A 435 -7.01 16.47 -5.99
N ILE A 436 -6.42 17.30 -5.13
CA ILE A 436 -5.34 18.22 -5.50
C ILE A 436 -4.13 17.80 -4.67
#